data_AF-A0A812Y9K0-F1
#
_entry.id   AF-A0A812Y9K0-F1
#
_cell.length_a   1.000
_cell.length_b   1.000
_cell.length_c   1.000
_cell.angle_alpha   90.00
_cell.angle_beta   90.00
_cell.angle_gamma   90.00
#
_symmetry.space_group_name_H-M   'P 1'
#
loop_
_entity.id
_entity.type
_entity.pdbx_description
1 polymer ?
#
loop_
_entity_poly.entity_id
_entity_poly.type
_entity_poly.pdbx_seq_one_letter_code
_entity_poly.pdbx_strand_id
1 'polypeptide(L)'
;MFSARFDGGDIEHKFRRVHKILQEHNFPVLMVDAGVGDNFGKLTSKYLSKIEREKGVLICVCTAHYAEKTTSPFCSFKELEFARDYSLDVLPLKVADVYPPRPPGGPDHPHDQENDAADVIKYVFRPNLVYVDTWILNLSRRT
;
A
#
# COMPACT_ATOMS: atom_id res chain seq x y z
N MET A 1 -2.96 -3.51 7.96
CA MET A 1 -3.78 -3.44 6.72
C MET A 1 -2.86 -3.48 5.53
N PHE A 2 -3.17 -4.25 4.49
CA PHE A 2 -2.50 -4.13 3.20
C PHE A 2 -3.05 -2.93 2.43
N SER A 3 -2.15 -2.01 2.09
CA SER A 3 -2.35 -1.00 1.07
C SER A 3 -1.70 -1.52 -0.21
N ALA A 4 -2.51 -1.75 -1.24
CA ALA A 4 -2.06 -2.24 -2.53
C ALA A 4 -2.88 -1.57 -3.63
N ARG A 5 -2.34 -1.55 -4.84
CA ARG A 5 -3.12 -1.22 -6.03
C ARG A 5 -3.96 -2.45 -6.41
N PHE A 6 -5.27 -2.24 -6.53
CA PHE A 6 -6.22 -3.27 -6.94
C PHE A 6 -6.66 -3.01 -8.40
N ASP A 7 -5.80 -3.39 -9.35
CA ASP A 7 -5.97 -3.17 -10.80
C ASP A 7 -6.15 -4.45 -11.63
N GLY A 8 -6.31 -5.60 -10.98
CA GLY A 8 -6.38 -6.94 -11.59
C GLY A 8 -5.04 -7.53 -12.00
N GLY A 9 -3.91 -6.89 -11.64
CA GLY A 9 -2.58 -7.35 -12.01
C GLY A 9 -2.04 -8.51 -11.16
N ASP A 10 -0.90 -9.06 -11.58
CA ASP A 10 -0.24 -10.19 -10.92
C ASP A 10 0.10 -9.92 -9.43
N ILE A 11 0.50 -8.69 -9.13
CA ILE A 11 0.82 -8.27 -7.76
C ILE A 11 -0.43 -8.30 -6.87
N GLU A 12 -1.58 -7.80 -7.36
CA GLU A 12 -2.84 -7.89 -6.63
C GLU A 12 -3.19 -9.34 -6.36
N HIS A 13 -3.19 -10.20 -7.38
CA HIS A 13 -3.53 -11.61 -7.23
C HIS A 13 -2.61 -12.32 -6.22
N LYS A 14 -1.31 -12.04 -6.29
CA LYS A 14 -0.32 -12.56 -5.34
C LYS A 14 -0.65 -12.12 -3.91
N PHE A 15 -0.93 -10.84 -3.69
CA PHE A 15 -1.20 -10.32 -2.34
C PHE A 15 -2.57 -10.73 -1.80
N ARG A 16 -3.58 -10.91 -2.65
CA ARG A 16 -4.85 -11.55 -2.24
C ARG A 16 -4.63 -12.98 -1.75
N ARG A 17 -3.76 -13.75 -2.43
CA ARG A 17 -3.37 -15.08 -1.96
C ARG A 17 -2.62 -15.03 -0.63
N VAL A 18 -1.67 -14.10 -0.48
CA VAL A 18 -0.95 -13.89 0.79
C VAL A 18 -1.92 -13.52 1.91
N HIS A 19 -2.86 -12.61 1.65
CA HIS A 19 -3.89 -12.22 2.61
C HIS A 19 -4.73 -13.41 3.04
N LYS A 20 -5.20 -14.24 2.10
CA LYS A 20 -5.94 -15.48 2.40
C LYS A 20 -5.12 -16.44 3.28
N ILE A 21 -3.86 -16.69 2.95
CA ILE A 21 -2.97 -17.55 3.76
C ILE A 21 -2.84 -16.98 5.17
N LEU A 22 -2.60 -15.68 5.32
CA LEU A 22 -2.49 -15.05 6.63
C LEU A 22 -3.78 -15.17 7.45
N GLN A 23 -4.95 -15.04 6.81
CA GLN A 23 -6.24 -15.28 7.47
C GLN A 23 -6.42 -16.74 7.90
N GLU A 24 -6.06 -17.71 7.05
CA GLU A 24 -6.11 -19.15 7.37
C GLU A 24 -5.22 -19.51 8.58
N HIS A 25 -4.14 -18.75 8.78
CA HIS A 25 -3.26 -18.85 9.94
C HIS A 25 -3.67 -17.95 11.13
N ASN A 26 -4.89 -17.40 11.12
CA ASN A 26 -5.46 -16.56 12.18
C ASN A 26 -4.71 -15.24 12.44
N PHE A 27 -3.96 -14.71 11.47
CA PHE A 27 -3.42 -13.37 11.59
C PHE A 27 -4.52 -12.32 11.37
N PRO A 28 -4.58 -11.24 12.20
CA PRO A 28 -5.59 -10.19 12.08
C PRO A 28 -5.26 -9.22 10.94
N VAL A 29 -5.31 -9.71 9.70
CA VAL A 29 -4.95 -8.94 8.50
C VAL A 29 -6.17 -8.36 7.80
N LEU A 30 -6.12 -7.05 7.53
CA LEU A 30 -7.12 -6.32 6.77
C LEU A 30 -6.61 -6.08 5.35
N MET A 31 -7.45 -6.30 4.36
CA MET A 31 -7.23 -5.93 2.95
C MET A 31 -8.58 -5.50 2.41
N VAL A 32 -8.63 -4.39 1.66
CA VAL A 32 -9.87 -3.96 1.04
C VAL A 32 -10.21 -4.91 -0.08
N ASP A 33 -11.29 -5.66 0.09
CA ASP A 33 -11.88 -6.51 -0.93
C ASP A 33 -13.28 -5.98 -1.22
N ALA A 34 -13.41 -5.11 -2.22
CA ALA A 34 -14.70 -4.61 -2.65
C ALA A 34 -15.20 -5.49 -3.81
N GLY A 35 -16.19 -6.33 -3.52
CA GLY A 35 -16.99 -6.95 -4.58
C GLY A 35 -17.85 -5.90 -5.31
N VAL A 36 -18.49 -6.31 -6.40
CA VAL A 36 -19.45 -5.46 -7.12
C VAL A 36 -20.60 -5.09 -6.17
N GLY A 37 -20.67 -3.81 -5.77
CA GLY A 37 -21.71 -3.27 -4.87
C GLY A 37 -21.21 -2.77 -3.51
N ASP A 38 -19.98 -3.12 -3.11
CA ASP A 38 -19.36 -2.58 -1.89
C ASP A 38 -18.69 -1.22 -2.15
N ASN A 39 -18.84 -0.30 -1.19
CA ASN A 39 -18.19 1.00 -1.28
C ASN A 39 -16.73 0.87 -0.78
N PHE A 40 -15.81 0.60 -1.72
CA PHE A 40 -14.36 0.52 -1.52
C PHE A 40 -13.82 1.62 -0.59
N GLY A 41 -14.36 2.83 -0.73
CA GLY A 41 -13.99 3.97 0.09
C GLY A 41 -14.36 3.87 1.57
N LYS A 42 -15.58 3.40 1.87
CA LYS A 42 -16.03 3.19 3.25
C LYS A 42 -15.18 2.13 3.95
N LEU A 43 -14.83 1.05 3.25
CA LEU A 43 -13.97 -0.01 3.81
C LEU A 43 -12.55 0.50 4.08
N THR A 44 -11.97 1.23 3.13
CA THR A 44 -10.64 1.86 3.28
C THR A 44 -10.60 2.75 4.52
N SER A 45 -11.54 3.69 4.64
CA SER A 45 -11.65 4.57 5.82
C SER A 45 -11.83 3.78 7.12
N LYS A 46 -12.74 2.79 7.14
CA LYS A 46 -12.96 1.94 8.32
C LYS A 46 -11.68 1.20 8.74
N TYR A 47 -10.90 0.69 7.79
CA TYR A 47 -9.68 -0.05 8.09
C TYR A 47 -8.54 0.87 8.54
N LEU A 48 -8.38 2.05 7.94
CA LEU A 48 -7.43 3.07 8.40
C LEU A 48 -7.74 3.52 9.83
N SER A 49 -8.99 3.87 10.13
CA SER A 49 -9.41 4.21 11.50
C SER A 49 -9.32 3.03 12.46
N LYS A 50 -9.38 1.78 11.97
CA LYS A 50 -9.18 0.60 12.80
C LYS A 50 -7.71 0.42 13.17
N ILE A 51 -6.80 0.46 12.20
CA ILE A 51 -5.36 0.31 12.48
C ILE A 51 -4.81 1.48 13.30
N GLU A 52 -5.36 2.70 13.14
CA GLU A 52 -5.02 3.84 14.00
C GLU A 52 -5.36 3.54 15.46
N ARG A 53 -6.65 3.27 15.75
CA ARG A 53 -7.13 2.99 17.12
C ARG A 53 -6.44 1.79 17.77
N GLU A 54 -6.16 0.76 16.99
CA GLU A 54 -5.61 -0.51 17.47
C GLU A 54 -4.08 -0.57 17.38
N LYS A 55 -3.41 0.54 17.02
CA LYS A 55 -1.95 0.61 16.83
C LYS A 55 -1.42 -0.49 15.89
N GLY A 56 -2.16 -0.73 14.82
CA GLY A 56 -1.80 -1.64 13.76
C GLY A 56 -0.84 -1.01 12.75
N VAL A 57 -0.31 -1.86 11.87
CA VAL A 57 0.65 -1.47 10.84
C VAL A 57 -0.03 -1.31 9.48
N LEU A 58 0.29 -0.24 8.75
CA LEU A 58 -0.01 -0.10 7.34
C LEU A 58 1.10 -0.77 6.51
N ILE A 59 0.76 -1.89 5.87
CA ILE A 59 1.68 -2.66 5.02
C ILE A 59 1.53 -2.16 3.59
N CYS A 60 2.53 -1.47 3.07
CA CYS A 60 2.52 -0.86 1.75
C CYS A 60 3.11 -1.82 0.71
N VAL A 61 2.29 -2.30 -0.22
CA VAL A 61 2.73 -3.16 -1.34
C VAL A 61 3.31 -2.27 -2.44
N CYS A 62 4.60 -1.98 -2.34
CA CYS A 62 5.28 -0.96 -3.14
C CYS A 62 5.59 -1.47 -4.56
N THR A 63 4.67 -1.24 -5.50
CA THR A 63 4.94 -1.26 -6.94
C THR A 63 5.69 0.00 -7.37
N ALA A 64 6.16 0.05 -8.63
CA ALA A 64 6.91 1.20 -9.15
C ALA A 64 6.15 2.53 -9.02
N HIS A 65 4.82 2.49 -9.14
CA HIS A 65 3.93 3.65 -9.11
C HIS A 65 3.02 3.66 -7.86
N TYR A 66 3.42 2.97 -6.78
CA TYR A 66 2.73 3.08 -5.49
C TYR A 66 2.69 4.54 -5.01
N ALA A 67 1.63 4.91 -4.30
CA ALA A 67 1.30 6.28 -3.90
C ALA A 67 0.91 7.23 -5.04
N GLU A 68 0.59 6.73 -6.24
CA GLU A 68 0.06 7.57 -7.32
C GLU A 68 -1.20 8.32 -6.85
N LYS A 69 -1.17 9.64 -7.02
CA LYS A 69 -2.28 10.53 -6.73
C LYS A 69 -3.27 10.49 -7.90
N THR A 70 -4.49 10.05 -7.62
CA THR A 70 -5.56 9.88 -8.60
C THR A 70 -6.80 10.68 -8.19
N THR A 71 -7.88 10.65 -8.99
CA THR A 71 -9.18 11.22 -8.60
C THR A 71 -9.82 10.52 -7.40
N SER A 72 -9.44 9.28 -7.10
CA SER A 72 -10.02 8.52 -6.00
C SER A 72 -9.54 9.09 -4.66
N PRO A 73 -10.45 9.48 -3.74
CA PRO A 73 -10.07 9.92 -2.39
C PRO A 73 -9.55 8.77 -1.51
N PHE A 74 -9.52 7.54 -2.04
CA PHE A 74 -9.07 6.33 -1.34
C PHE A 74 -7.90 5.66 -2.07
N CYS A 75 -7.13 6.41 -2.85
CA CYS A 75 -5.89 5.92 -3.45
C CYS A 75 -4.75 5.84 -2.42
N SER A 76 -3.72 5.05 -2.73
CA SER A 76 -2.56 4.85 -1.85
C SER A 76 -1.82 6.13 -1.46
N PHE A 77 -1.90 7.20 -2.27
CA PHE A 77 -1.44 8.54 -1.88
C PHE A 77 -2.14 9.02 -0.61
N LYS A 78 -3.49 8.97 -0.59
CA LYS A 78 -4.31 9.42 0.54
C LYS A 78 -4.14 8.52 1.77
N GLU A 79 -3.88 7.23 1.56
CA GLU A 79 -3.55 6.31 2.66
C GLU A 79 -2.21 6.67 3.32
N LEU A 80 -1.20 7.09 2.53
CA LEU A 80 0.07 7.58 3.09
C LEU A 80 -0.05 8.96 3.75
N GLU A 81 -0.85 9.87 3.21
CA GLU A 81 -1.17 11.12 3.90
C GLU A 81 -1.83 10.85 5.25
N PHE A 82 -2.80 9.93 5.30
CA PHE A 82 -3.40 9.51 6.56
C PHE A 82 -2.36 8.92 7.52
N ALA A 83 -1.49 8.02 7.03
CA ALA A 83 -0.44 7.43 7.86
C ALA A 83 0.53 8.48 8.42
N ARG A 84 0.87 9.51 7.63
CA ARG A 84 1.65 10.66 8.07
C ARG A 84 0.92 11.43 9.17
N ASP A 85 -0.31 11.86 8.89
CA ASP A 85 -1.05 12.79 9.75
C ASP A 85 -1.41 12.16 11.10
N TYR A 86 -1.65 10.85 11.12
CA TYR A 86 -1.97 10.09 12.33
C TYR A 86 -0.79 9.28 12.89
N SER A 87 0.42 9.49 12.36
CA SER A 87 1.65 8.82 12.81
C SER A 87 1.51 7.29 12.91
N LEU A 88 0.92 6.67 11.89
CA LEU A 88 0.80 5.21 11.83
C LEU A 88 2.17 4.55 11.60
N ASP A 89 2.33 3.35 12.14
CA ASP A 89 3.45 2.49 11.76
C ASP A 89 3.25 2.01 10.32
N VAL A 90 4.28 2.23 9.49
CA VAL A 90 4.27 1.90 8.06
C VAL A 90 5.35 0.86 7.77
N LEU A 91 4.98 -0.21 7.09
CA LEU A 91 5.91 -1.25 6.64
C LEU A 91 5.90 -1.34 5.11
N PRO A 92 6.90 -0.76 4.42
CA PRO A 92 7.02 -0.88 2.98
C PRO A 92 7.53 -2.27 2.56
N LEU A 93 6.83 -2.89 1.62
CA LEU A 93 7.21 -4.14 0.98
C LEU A 93 7.67 -3.85 -0.45
N LYS A 94 8.94 -4.08 -0.74
CA LYS A 94 9.45 -3.96 -2.10
C LYS A 94 9.02 -5.19 -2.91
N VAL A 95 8.16 -4.95 -3.90
CA VAL A 95 7.61 -6.00 -4.78
C VAL A 95 7.91 -5.77 -6.26
N ALA A 96 8.56 -4.65 -6.58
CA ALA A 96 9.03 -4.27 -7.91
C ALA A 96 10.50 -3.81 -7.84
N ASP A 97 11.16 -3.75 -8.99
CA ASP A 97 12.59 -3.39 -9.08
C ASP A 97 12.86 -1.93 -8.68
N VAL A 98 11.89 -1.05 -8.95
CA VAL A 98 11.97 0.37 -8.60
C VAL A 98 11.61 0.57 -7.13
N TYR A 99 12.59 0.97 -6.32
CA TYR A 99 12.40 1.36 -4.92
C TYR A 99 13.32 2.54 -4.53
N PRO A 100 12.85 3.53 -3.75
CA PRO A 100 11.46 3.76 -3.38
C PRO A 100 10.56 3.94 -4.62
N PRO A 101 9.23 3.77 -4.49
CA PRO A 101 8.31 4.00 -5.60
C PRO A 101 8.51 5.39 -6.22
N ARG A 102 8.29 5.46 -7.53
CA ARG A 102 8.36 6.68 -8.35
C ARG A 102 7.01 6.85 -9.07
N PRO A 103 5.94 7.23 -8.36
CA PRO A 103 4.66 7.51 -8.99
C PRO A 103 4.80 8.63 -10.04
N PRO A 104 3.97 8.60 -11.10
CA PRO A 104 3.96 9.67 -12.10
C PRO A 104 3.51 11.00 -11.44
N GLY A 105 4.10 12.10 -11.92
CA GLY A 105 3.83 13.45 -11.44
C GLY A 105 4.50 14.48 -12.36
N GLY A 106 4.33 15.76 -12.03
CA GLY A 106 4.90 16.89 -12.76
C GLY A 106 3.86 17.70 -13.53
N PRO A 107 4.26 18.81 -14.19
CA PRO A 107 3.34 19.86 -14.65
C PRO A 107 2.18 19.39 -15.52
N ASP A 108 2.39 18.34 -16.31
CA ASP A 108 1.40 17.77 -17.23
C ASP A 108 0.53 16.66 -16.59
N HIS A 109 0.79 16.27 -15.34
CA HIS A 109 0.04 15.23 -14.66
C HIS A 109 -1.33 15.76 -14.22
N PRO A 110 -2.44 15.05 -14.49
CA PRO A 110 -3.80 15.57 -14.25
C PRO A 110 -4.13 15.80 -12.76
N HIS A 111 -3.40 15.15 -11.85
CA HIS A 111 -3.72 15.13 -10.42
C HIS A 111 -2.53 15.47 -9.50
N ASP A 112 -1.31 15.55 -10.05
CA ASP A 112 -0.07 15.67 -9.26
C ASP A 112 0.96 16.57 -9.93
N GLN A 113 0.55 17.81 -10.22
CA GLN A 113 1.38 18.80 -10.90
C GLN A 113 2.65 19.17 -10.12
N GLU A 114 2.58 19.06 -8.78
CA GLU A 114 3.63 19.47 -7.85
C GLU A 114 4.52 18.31 -7.38
N ASN A 115 4.21 17.06 -7.76
CA ASN A 115 4.87 15.83 -7.29
C ASN A 115 4.68 15.56 -5.79
N ASP A 116 3.50 15.88 -5.25
CA ASP A 116 3.13 15.60 -3.85
C ASP A 116 3.30 14.12 -3.51
N ALA A 117 3.03 13.23 -4.47
CA ALA A 117 3.14 11.78 -4.27
C ALA A 117 4.59 11.36 -3.97
N ALA A 118 5.57 11.95 -4.65
CA ALA A 118 6.97 11.68 -4.39
C ALA A 118 7.40 12.21 -3.02
N ASP A 119 6.90 13.39 -2.64
CA ASP A 119 7.22 14.03 -1.37
C ASP A 119 6.63 13.28 -0.17
N VAL A 120 5.38 12.80 -0.26
CA VAL A 120 4.79 11.99 0.82
C VAL A 120 5.52 10.66 0.99
N ILE A 121 5.95 10.01 -0.10
CA ILE A 121 6.78 8.80 -0.02
C ILE A 121 8.07 9.11 0.73
N LYS A 122 8.79 10.17 0.37
CA LYS A 122 10.05 10.54 1.01
C LYS A 122 9.88 10.85 2.50
N TYR A 123 8.75 11.44 2.88
CA TYR A 123 8.44 11.79 4.26
C TYR A 123 8.12 10.55 5.12
N VAL A 124 7.31 9.64 4.58
CA VAL A 124 6.83 8.44 5.29
C VAL A 124 7.87 7.32 5.25
N PHE A 125 8.47 7.04 4.09
CA PHE A 125 9.52 6.03 3.90
C PHE A 125 10.89 6.61 4.23
N ARG A 126 11.06 6.99 5.50
CA ARG A 126 12.30 7.58 5.99
C ARG A 126 13.49 6.62 5.79
N PRO A 127 14.73 7.11 5.65
CA PRO A 127 15.91 6.26 5.44
C PRO A 127 16.13 5.20 6.53
N ASN A 128 15.61 5.41 7.74
CA ASN A 128 15.69 4.47 8.85
C ASN A 128 14.58 3.40 8.82
N LEU A 129 13.64 3.48 7.88
CA LEU A 129 12.58 2.50 7.70
C LEU A 129 13.09 1.35 6.83
N VAL A 130 13.23 0.17 7.42
CA VAL A 130 13.64 -1.04 6.71
C VAL A 130 12.49 -1.53 5.84
N TYR A 131 12.74 -1.77 4.56
CA TYR A 131 11.80 -2.45 3.67
C TYR A 131 12.10 -3.95 3.63
N VAL A 132 11.06 -4.76 3.41
CA VAL A 132 11.25 -6.19 3.14
C VAL A 132 11.34 -6.40 1.64
N ASP A 133 12.46 -6.93 1.17
CA ASP A 133 12.61 -7.37 -0.22
C ASP A 133 11.94 -8.74 -0.39
N THR A 134 10.86 -8.79 -1.17
CA THR A 134 10.06 -10.01 -1.35
C THR A 134 10.60 -10.93 -2.45
N TRP A 135 11.67 -10.55 -3.17
CA TRP A 135 12.31 -11.41 -4.17
C TRP A 135 12.89 -12.70 -3.56
N ILE A 136 13.35 -12.65 -2.30
CA ILE A 136 13.97 -13.80 -1.62
C ILE A 136 12.95 -14.93 -1.35
N LEU A 137 11.65 -14.63 -1.33
CA LEU A 137 10.61 -15.64 -1.10
C LEU A 137 10.36 -16.59 -2.29
N ASN A 138 10.94 -16.32 -3.45
CA ASN A 138 10.87 -17.21 -4.62
C ASN A 138 11.96 -18.30 -4.64
N LEU A 139 12.99 -18.20 -3.78
CA LEU A 139 14.13 -19.14 -3.77
C LEU A 139 13.93 -20.34 -2.84
N SER A 140 12.97 -20.31 -1.91
CA SER A 140 12.73 -21.40 -0.95
C SER A 140 11.81 -22.53 -1.45
N ARG A 141 11.50 -22.58 -2.75
CA ARG A 141 10.72 -23.67 -3.38
C ARG A 141 11.52 -24.51 -4.38
N ARG A 142 12.85 -24.49 -4.29
CA ARG A 142 13.73 -25.42 -5.01
C ARG A 142 14.49 -26.31 -4.03
N THR A 143 13.77 -27.17 -3.32
CA THR A 143 14.30 -28.37 -2.64
C THR A 143 13.25 -29.45 -2.67
#